data_AF-A0A6P8HMU8-F1
#
_entry.id   AF-A0A6P8HMU8-F1
#
_cell.length_a   1.000
_cell.length_b   1.000
_cell.length_c   1.000
_cell.angle_alpha   90.00
_cell.angle_beta   90.00
_cell.angle_gamma   90.00
#
_symmetry.space_group_name_H-M   'P 1'
#
loop_
_entity.id
_entity.type
_entity.pdbx_description
1 polymer ?
#
loop_
_entity_poly.entity_id
_entity_poly.type
_entity_poly.pdbx_seq_one_letter_code
_entity_poly.pdbx_strand_id
1 'polypeptide(L)'
;MKLTFFVFCIAVGCAQGTKPLGEFVYVSKTRGQANNDSCGTKSLPCKSLQVGIDKLPRGGKLFVDGENAKVDPYKCESSAGKLVVDKNISIQSYTAPAHIYCLNGIFLLADGPTGMNISMIGVQLKNTVLHMKNVNATIQNCIFLESSPAIDVRNSQGLPLYSLNIMDSMFIRNHRCIDLMQTDSNHKIGCSRLILKLRNVLFQENTALRDDAKGGLVFVNHKNCLCKDVSFLSTWDNITTTTNRGKITKHEDNGQRIRKRVQTVIKENPKKPLNGKSTKCDPILDSLVVVYTCSAKITLNQVTSDYNSDMRFLGLRSCHSDVRIYSCDFHRHIIDSPGGVIYIPVGYSTSVVIKNSDFSRNSGSIGGVLQIDGGSKKTAILNLFNVSFLYCSGKTTGCAVSIGSVEKRGVDKVFATLDGVLFNRCHNKIKRGKGRNNHGPLCLRATMVTSVNIHNSTFFRNKNKKTAAVNIKHSPTTNRGSVVKVQILRTIFYQNACDTTKPTLGIFIEKPTQVRRSQLTILHSAFVRNRGTVISVDNFQDIKLINITCSYSKGLCYEFYIGKCKALKHTPPGLDASFQMQNSTFSNNYQSFNIKYVQP
;
A
#
# COMPACT_ATOMS: atom_id res chain seq x y z
N MET A 1 23.82 52.49 57.62
CA MET A 1 23.31 51.68 56.49
C MET A 1 22.03 52.33 55.96
N LYS A 2 22.15 53.26 55.01
CA LYS A 2 21.05 53.85 54.23
C LYS A 2 21.63 54.15 52.85
N LEU A 3 21.05 53.49 51.86
CA LEU A 3 21.55 53.37 50.49
C LEU A 3 21.06 54.58 49.69
N THR A 4 22.00 55.37 49.17
CA THR A 4 21.73 56.52 48.29
C THR A 4 21.49 56.01 46.86
N PHE A 5 20.30 56.28 46.31
CA PHE A 5 19.96 55.97 44.93
C PHE A 5 20.60 56.99 43.99
N PHE A 6 21.47 56.52 43.08
CA PHE A 6 21.91 57.28 41.91
C PHE A 6 20.84 57.18 40.81
N VAL A 7 20.33 58.32 40.38
CA VAL A 7 19.49 58.45 39.18
C VAL A 7 20.42 58.49 37.96
N PHE A 8 20.43 57.42 37.17
CA PHE A 8 21.01 57.44 35.83
C PHE A 8 19.96 57.92 34.83
N CYS A 9 20.12 59.16 34.34
CA CYS A 9 19.48 59.59 33.10
C CYS A 9 20.19 58.91 31.93
N ILE A 10 19.58 57.86 31.37
CA ILE A 10 19.98 57.35 30.06
C ILE A 10 19.20 58.15 29.02
N ALA A 11 19.94 58.92 28.23
CA ALA A 11 19.44 59.66 27.09
C ALA A 11 18.71 58.72 26.13
N VAL A 12 17.47 59.07 25.83
CA VAL A 12 16.66 58.46 24.77
C VAL A 12 17.30 58.79 23.44
N GLY A 13 18.15 57.89 22.95
CA GLY A 13 18.52 57.84 21.55
C GLY A 13 17.28 57.50 20.74
N CYS A 14 16.80 58.46 19.94
CA CYS A 14 15.78 58.23 18.94
C CYS A 14 16.30 57.19 17.93
N ALA A 15 16.00 55.91 18.19
CA ALA A 15 16.06 54.88 17.16
C ALA A 15 15.00 55.24 16.12
N GLN A 16 15.47 55.69 14.96
CA GLN A 16 14.65 55.87 13.77
C GLN A 16 13.79 54.62 13.59
N GLY A 17 12.48 54.82 13.57
CA GLY A 17 11.49 53.78 13.40
C GLY A 17 11.78 52.97 12.15
N THR A 18 12.27 51.75 12.33
CA THR A 18 12.16 50.72 11.32
C THR A 18 10.67 50.49 11.12
N LYS A 19 10.16 50.95 9.97
CA LYS A 19 8.80 50.61 9.52
C LYS A 19 8.60 49.11 9.72
N PRO A 20 7.47 48.67 10.29
CA PRO A 20 7.21 47.24 10.43
C PRO A 20 7.27 46.63 9.04
N LEU A 21 8.28 45.79 8.79
CA LEU A 21 8.36 45.01 7.55
C LEU A 21 7.04 44.25 7.46
N GLY A 22 6.28 44.54 6.40
CA GLY A 22 4.96 43.96 6.21
C GLY A 22 5.03 42.45 6.31
N GLU A 23 3.99 41.87 6.94
CA GLU A 23 3.73 40.43 6.99
C GLU A 23 3.72 39.78 5.59
N PHE A 24 3.63 40.60 4.54
CA PHE A 24 3.52 40.22 3.14
C PHE A 24 4.67 40.80 2.31
N VAL A 25 5.29 39.96 1.47
CA VAL A 25 6.25 40.39 0.45
C VAL A 25 5.79 39.92 -0.93
N TYR A 26 5.90 40.79 -1.94
CA TYR A 26 5.51 40.49 -3.32
C TYR A 26 6.74 40.32 -4.21
N VAL A 27 6.71 39.31 -5.06
CA VAL A 27 7.71 39.03 -6.08
C VAL A 27 7.04 39.04 -7.45
N SER A 28 7.65 39.71 -8.43
CA SER A 28 7.19 39.73 -9.81
C SER A 28 8.39 39.77 -10.74
N LYS A 29 8.45 38.82 -11.67
CA LYS A 29 9.52 38.80 -12.66
C LYS A 29 9.35 39.91 -13.71
N THR A 30 8.12 40.28 -14.06
CA THR A 30 7.82 41.29 -15.08
C THR A 30 8.00 42.70 -14.51
N ARG A 31 7.41 42.97 -13.35
CA ARG A 31 7.32 44.32 -12.75
C ARG A 31 8.32 44.56 -11.61
N GLY A 32 9.06 43.53 -11.21
CA GLY A 32 9.92 43.59 -10.04
C GLY A 32 11.15 44.46 -10.25
N GLN A 33 11.58 45.08 -9.16
CA GLN A 33 12.80 45.88 -9.11
C GLN A 33 13.99 44.99 -8.75
N ALA A 34 15.12 45.19 -9.45
CA ALA A 34 16.37 44.50 -9.15
C ALA A 34 17.06 45.06 -7.88
N ASN A 35 16.73 46.30 -7.48
CA ASN A 35 17.29 46.93 -6.30
C ASN A 35 16.76 46.27 -5.02
N ASN A 36 17.69 45.68 -4.26
CA ASN A 36 17.38 44.90 -3.07
C ASN A 36 16.81 45.71 -1.91
N ASP A 37 16.93 47.04 -1.88
CA ASP A 37 16.54 47.81 -0.69
C ASP A 37 15.09 48.30 -0.72
N SER A 38 14.55 48.64 -1.90
CA SER A 38 13.23 49.29 -2.04
C SER A 38 12.08 48.39 -2.48
N CYS A 39 12.35 47.10 -2.75
CA CYS A 39 11.31 46.16 -3.21
C CYS A 39 10.56 45.46 -2.06
N GLY A 40 9.42 44.86 -2.39
CA GLY A 40 8.68 43.92 -1.54
C GLY A 40 7.20 44.27 -1.36
N THR A 41 6.75 45.44 -1.81
CA THR A 41 5.33 45.83 -1.78
C THR A 41 4.62 45.40 -3.06
N LYS A 42 3.29 45.44 -3.08
CA LYS A 42 2.51 45.09 -4.28
C LYS A 42 2.78 46.01 -5.48
N SER A 43 3.04 47.30 -5.22
CA SER A 43 3.36 48.29 -6.26
C SER A 43 4.83 48.23 -6.68
N LEU A 44 5.72 47.86 -5.76
CA LEU A 44 7.16 47.69 -6.02
C LEU A 44 7.59 46.26 -5.64
N PRO A 45 7.19 45.22 -6.41
CA PRO A 45 7.56 43.84 -6.09
C PRO A 45 9.06 43.61 -6.27
N CYS A 46 9.60 42.59 -5.60
CA CYS A 46 10.98 42.14 -5.81
C CYS A 46 11.10 41.36 -7.12
N LYS A 47 12.26 41.45 -7.80
CA LYS A 47 12.48 40.73 -9.07
C LYS A 47 12.59 39.22 -8.90
N SER A 48 13.22 38.76 -7.82
CA SER A 48 13.55 37.35 -7.62
C SER A 48 13.02 36.77 -6.32
N LEU A 49 12.88 35.43 -6.30
CA LEU A 49 12.39 34.69 -5.13
C LEU A 49 13.32 34.84 -3.93
N GLN A 50 14.64 34.82 -4.15
CA GLN A 50 15.64 34.91 -3.08
C GLN A 50 15.50 36.25 -2.34
N VAL A 51 15.48 37.36 -3.07
CA VAL A 51 15.35 38.71 -2.48
C VAL A 51 14.03 38.85 -1.72
N GLY A 52 12.95 38.31 -2.28
CA GLY A 52 11.65 38.30 -1.60
C GLY A 52 11.66 37.49 -0.30
N ILE A 53 12.31 36.33 -0.29
CA ILE A 53 12.44 35.49 0.90
C ILE A 53 13.33 36.15 1.94
N ASP A 54 14.45 36.75 1.55
CA ASP A 54 15.38 37.40 2.47
C ASP A 54 14.70 38.54 3.24
N LYS A 55 13.88 39.34 2.54
CA LYS A 55 13.06 40.41 3.16
C LYS A 55 11.91 39.92 4.03
N LEU A 56 11.42 38.71 3.81
CA LEU A 56 10.22 38.25 4.49
C LEU A 56 10.49 38.01 5.99
N PRO A 57 9.66 38.54 6.91
CA PRO A 57 9.80 38.22 8.33
C PRO A 57 9.49 36.74 8.60
N ARG A 58 9.91 36.22 9.76
CA ARG A 58 9.53 34.86 10.20
C ARG A 58 8.00 34.78 10.33
N GLY A 59 7.40 33.76 9.73
CA GLY A 59 5.95 33.57 9.65
C GLY A 59 5.26 34.35 8.54
N GLY A 60 6.00 35.18 7.78
CA GLY A 60 5.43 36.00 6.72
C GLY A 60 4.97 35.19 5.49
N LYS A 61 4.27 35.88 4.60
CA LYS A 61 3.73 35.34 3.36
C LYS A 61 4.31 36.01 2.10
N LEU A 62 4.88 35.19 1.23
CA LEU A 62 5.41 35.57 -0.07
C LEU A 62 4.35 35.39 -1.16
N PHE A 63 3.96 36.47 -1.80
CA PHE A 63 3.11 36.46 -2.99
C PHE A 63 3.99 36.45 -4.25
N VAL A 64 3.84 35.41 -5.07
CA VAL A 64 4.61 35.22 -6.31
C VAL A 64 3.73 35.45 -7.53
N ASP A 65 4.08 36.42 -8.36
CA ASP A 65 3.31 36.81 -9.56
C ASP A 65 3.45 35.74 -10.65
N GLY A 66 2.35 35.17 -11.12
CA GLY A 66 2.37 34.14 -12.17
C GLY A 66 2.37 34.69 -13.60
N GLU A 67 2.23 36.01 -13.77
CA GLU A 67 2.16 36.64 -15.09
C GLU A 67 3.41 36.31 -15.94
N ASN A 68 3.20 35.79 -17.15
CA ASN A 68 4.24 35.33 -18.09
C ASN A 68 5.23 34.26 -17.57
N ALA A 69 5.03 33.74 -16.35
CA ALA A 69 5.94 32.78 -15.73
C ALA A 69 5.98 31.44 -16.48
N LYS A 70 4.94 31.08 -17.25
CA LYS A 70 4.94 29.88 -18.10
C LYS A 70 6.04 29.90 -19.17
N VAL A 71 6.29 31.09 -19.74
CA VAL A 71 7.31 31.29 -20.78
C VAL A 71 8.68 31.52 -20.13
N ASP A 72 8.72 32.31 -19.05
CA ASP A 72 9.96 32.66 -18.37
C ASP A 72 9.88 32.38 -16.85
N PRO A 73 10.05 31.12 -16.42
CA PRO A 73 9.84 30.70 -15.03
C PRO A 73 10.84 31.31 -14.05
N TYR A 74 10.45 31.47 -12.79
CA TYR A 74 11.35 31.91 -11.74
C TYR A 74 12.50 30.92 -11.56
N LYS A 75 13.72 31.45 -11.52
CA LYS A 75 14.93 30.65 -11.31
C LYS A 75 15.40 30.81 -9.86
N CYS A 76 16.07 29.79 -9.34
CA CYS A 76 16.85 29.92 -8.12
C CYS A 76 18.17 30.62 -8.47
N GLU A 77 18.21 31.95 -8.39
CA GLU A 77 19.30 32.82 -8.84
C GLU A 77 20.59 32.76 -7.97
N SER A 78 20.72 31.77 -7.08
CA SER A 78 21.97 31.58 -6.35
C SER A 78 23.06 30.99 -7.26
N SER A 79 24.32 31.29 -6.95
CA SER A 79 25.49 30.67 -7.61
C SER A 79 25.47 29.14 -7.57
N ALA A 80 24.76 28.58 -6.58
CA ALA A 80 24.54 27.15 -6.40
C ALA A 80 23.23 26.64 -7.01
N GLY A 81 22.46 27.44 -7.75
CA GLY A 81 21.22 27.03 -8.44
C GLY A 81 20.12 26.47 -7.52
N LYS A 82 20.18 26.81 -6.23
CA LYS A 82 19.28 26.34 -5.16
C LYS A 82 18.68 27.51 -4.38
N LEU A 83 17.48 27.31 -3.84
CA LEU A 83 16.86 28.26 -2.90
C LEU A 83 16.86 27.65 -1.51
N VAL A 84 17.29 28.41 -0.50
CA VAL A 84 17.32 27.94 0.89
C VAL A 84 16.36 28.78 1.72
N VAL A 85 15.53 28.11 2.52
CA VAL A 85 14.56 28.72 3.43
C VAL A 85 14.72 28.06 4.79
N ASP A 86 15.06 28.86 5.79
CA ASP A 86 15.38 28.45 7.17
C ASP A 86 14.40 29.04 8.21
N LYS A 87 13.32 29.66 7.73
CA LYS A 87 12.28 30.30 8.54
C LYS A 87 10.89 29.92 8.08
N ASN A 88 9.94 29.85 9.01
CA ASN A 88 8.51 29.61 8.71
C ASN A 88 8.02 30.63 7.68
N ILE A 89 7.45 30.17 6.56
CA ILE A 89 6.89 31.05 5.52
C ILE A 89 5.68 30.40 4.85
N SER A 90 4.87 31.24 4.22
CA SER A 90 3.86 30.84 3.24
C SER A 90 4.26 31.33 1.86
N ILE A 91 4.24 30.48 0.84
CA ILE A 91 4.43 30.87 -0.56
C ILE A 91 3.11 30.70 -1.29
N GLN A 92 2.60 31.77 -1.89
CA GLN A 92 1.34 31.74 -2.63
C GLN A 92 1.48 32.42 -3.98
N SER A 93 1.03 31.78 -5.05
CA SER A 93 0.87 32.43 -6.35
C SER A 93 -0.24 33.48 -6.31
N TYR A 94 -0.05 34.60 -7.01
CA TYR A 94 -1.13 35.56 -7.31
C TYR A 94 -1.09 35.94 -8.79
N THR A 95 -2.21 36.47 -9.32
CA THR A 95 -2.53 36.73 -10.75
C THR A 95 -2.72 35.48 -11.63
N ALA A 96 -1.79 34.55 -11.59
CA ALA A 96 -1.81 33.27 -12.31
C ALA A 96 -0.94 32.25 -11.56
N PRO A 97 -0.94 30.95 -11.93
CA PRO A 97 -0.03 29.99 -11.34
C PRO A 97 1.43 30.41 -11.51
N ALA A 98 2.18 30.47 -10.41
CA ALA A 98 3.60 30.82 -10.47
C ALA A 98 4.40 29.60 -10.93
N HIS A 99 5.24 29.76 -11.96
CA HIS A 99 6.10 28.69 -12.46
C HIS A 99 7.53 28.85 -11.93
N ILE A 100 8.03 27.83 -11.23
CA ILE A 100 9.36 27.82 -10.63
C ILE A 100 10.19 26.69 -11.25
N TYR A 101 11.42 27.03 -11.62
CA TYR A 101 12.44 26.12 -12.15
C TYR A 101 13.76 26.29 -11.39
N CYS A 102 14.09 25.31 -10.55
CA CYS A 102 15.28 25.29 -9.73
C CYS A 102 15.99 23.96 -9.86
N LEU A 103 17.07 23.95 -10.65
CA LEU A 103 17.80 22.74 -11.01
C LEU A 103 18.26 21.93 -9.79
N ASN A 104 18.73 22.60 -8.73
CA ASN A 104 19.21 21.95 -7.51
C ASN A 104 18.15 21.93 -6.39
N GLY A 105 16.93 22.39 -6.68
CA GLY A 105 15.79 22.34 -5.76
C GLY A 105 15.65 23.51 -4.79
N ILE A 106 14.62 23.42 -3.96
CA ILE A 106 14.30 24.33 -2.86
C ILE A 106 14.51 23.55 -1.56
N PHE A 107 15.35 24.08 -0.67
CA PHE A 107 15.72 23.50 0.61
C PHE A 107 14.99 24.23 1.73
N LEU A 108 14.05 23.52 2.37
CA LEU A 108 13.33 23.95 3.56
C LEU A 108 13.98 23.27 4.75
N LEU A 109 14.74 24.04 5.54
CA LEU A 109 15.62 23.52 6.59
C LEU A 109 15.18 24.07 7.95
N ALA A 110 14.71 23.21 8.85
CA ALA A 110 14.51 23.61 10.23
C ALA A 110 15.77 23.34 11.06
N ASP A 111 16.35 24.38 11.63
CA ASP A 111 17.42 24.29 12.62
C ASP A 111 16.79 24.27 14.03
N GLY A 112 16.62 23.08 14.59
CA GLY A 112 16.19 22.89 15.98
C GLY A 112 15.05 21.87 16.18
N PRO A 113 14.76 21.52 17.45
CA PRO A 113 13.80 20.47 17.82
C PRO A 113 12.32 20.89 17.65
N THR A 114 12.04 22.18 17.49
CA THR A 114 10.67 22.72 17.38
C THR A 114 10.06 22.57 15.99
N GLY A 115 10.88 22.21 14.99
CA GLY A 115 10.47 22.07 13.58
C GLY A 115 10.08 23.40 12.94
N MET A 116 9.78 23.34 11.64
CA MET A 116 9.36 24.47 10.83
C MET A 116 8.01 24.16 10.18
N ASN A 117 7.14 25.16 10.02
CA ASN A 117 5.88 25.03 9.30
C ASN A 117 5.96 25.82 7.98
N ILE A 118 5.66 25.15 6.88
CA ILE A 118 5.61 25.75 5.54
C ILE A 118 4.24 25.55 4.91
N SER A 119 3.78 26.56 4.18
CA SER A 119 2.67 26.39 3.23
C SER A 119 3.07 26.82 1.82
N MET A 120 2.61 26.08 0.82
CA MET A 120 2.79 26.40 -0.59
C MET A 120 1.47 26.25 -1.33
N ILE A 121 1.03 27.31 -2.03
CA ILE A 121 -0.30 27.38 -2.65
C ILE A 121 -0.20 27.88 -4.10
N GLY A 122 -0.78 27.14 -5.04
CA GLY A 122 -0.96 27.61 -6.43
C GLY A 122 0.33 27.64 -7.28
N VAL A 123 1.36 26.91 -6.86
CA VAL A 123 2.68 26.95 -7.50
C VAL A 123 2.89 25.74 -8.40
N GLN A 124 3.47 25.96 -9.58
CA GLN A 124 3.96 24.91 -10.46
C GLN A 124 5.49 24.79 -10.38
N LEU A 125 5.95 23.63 -9.94
CA LEU A 125 7.36 23.27 -9.80
C LEU A 125 7.76 22.36 -10.95
N LYS A 126 8.58 22.87 -11.87
CA LYS A 126 9.10 22.09 -13.00
C LYS A 126 10.57 21.77 -12.77
N ASN A 127 10.94 20.49 -12.91
CA ASN A 127 12.32 20.00 -12.71
C ASN A 127 12.94 20.57 -11.41
N THR A 128 12.14 20.58 -10.34
CA THR A 128 12.45 21.21 -9.07
C THR A 128 12.08 20.26 -7.94
N VAL A 129 13.05 19.95 -7.07
CA VAL A 129 12.84 19.11 -5.90
C VAL A 129 12.57 19.99 -4.68
N LEU A 130 11.55 19.66 -3.89
CA LEU A 130 11.38 20.22 -2.55
C LEU A 130 12.10 19.33 -1.54
N HIS A 131 13.27 19.79 -1.07
CA HIS A 131 14.00 19.15 0.01
C HIS A 131 13.51 19.68 1.35
N MET A 132 12.94 18.81 2.17
CA MET A 132 12.40 19.17 3.49
C MET A 132 13.18 18.44 4.58
N LYS A 133 13.77 19.20 5.51
CA LYS A 133 14.42 18.65 6.70
C LYS A 133 13.73 19.15 7.95
N ASN A 134 13.06 18.26 8.68
CA ASN A 134 12.36 18.57 9.92
C ASN A 134 11.24 19.64 9.75
N VAL A 135 10.50 19.58 8.63
CA VAL A 135 9.49 20.58 8.24
C VAL A 135 8.11 19.95 8.13
N ASN A 136 7.12 20.48 8.84
CA ASN A 136 5.72 20.20 8.54
C ASN A 136 5.28 21.08 7.37
N ALA A 137 4.59 20.48 6.39
CA ALA A 137 4.21 21.20 5.19
C ALA A 137 2.74 20.99 4.82
N THR A 138 2.11 22.07 4.38
CA THR A 138 0.81 22.06 3.69
C THR A 138 1.00 22.54 2.26
N ILE A 139 0.67 21.69 1.29
CA ILE A 139 0.82 21.96 -0.14
C ILE A 139 -0.57 21.90 -0.75
N GLN A 140 -1.00 22.97 -1.40
CA GLN A 140 -2.36 23.07 -1.93
C GLN A 140 -2.37 23.62 -3.35
N ASN A 141 -3.15 23.01 -4.24
CA ASN A 141 -3.29 23.49 -5.62
C ASN A 141 -1.94 23.63 -6.35
N CYS A 142 -1.00 22.70 -6.09
CA CYS A 142 0.33 22.72 -6.67
C CYS A 142 0.50 21.66 -7.75
N ILE A 143 1.38 21.93 -8.72
CA ILE A 143 1.71 20.99 -9.79
C ILE A 143 3.20 20.69 -9.76
N PHE A 144 3.55 19.43 -9.58
CA PHE A 144 4.92 18.91 -9.66
C PHE A 144 5.12 18.23 -11.01
N LEU A 145 6.01 18.79 -11.82
CA LEU A 145 6.22 18.37 -13.20
C LEU A 145 7.68 18.00 -13.44
N GLU A 146 7.93 16.79 -13.96
CA GLU A 146 9.25 16.37 -14.45
C GLU A 146 10.37 16.46 -13.37
N SER A 147 10.02 16.31 -12.09
CA SER A 147 10.96 16.33 -10.95
C SER A 147 11.45 14.92 -10.59
N SER A 148 12.54 14.83 -9.81
CA SER A 148 13.18 13.55 -9.46
C SER A 148 13.93 13.55 -8.11
N PRO A 149 13.29 13.17 -6.98
CA PRO A 149 11.85 13.09 -6.77
C PRO A 149 11.23 14.49 -6.78
N ALA A 150 9.90 14.61 -6.73
CA ALA A 150 9.25 15.92 -6.56
C ALA A 150 9.42 16.47 -5.13
N ILE A 151 9.30 15.60 -4.12
CA ILE A 151 9.41 15.91 -2.71
C ILE A 151 10.37 14.92 -2.04
N ASP A 152 11.42 15.41 -1.37
CA ASP A 152 12.37 14.62 -0.58
C ASP A 152 12.38 15.09 0.88
N VAL A 153 11.84 14.27 1.78
CA VAL A 153 11.74 14.55 3.20
C VAL A 153 12.78 13.73 3.96
N ARG A 154 13.59 14.41 4.77
CA ARG A 154 14.58 13.80 5.66
C ARG A 154 14.38 14.27 7.08
N ASN A 155 13.90 13.37 7.94
CA ASN A 155 13.68 13.66 9.34
C ASN A 155 14.82 13.10 10.20
N SER A 156 15.36 13.93 11.07
CA SER A 156 16.33 13.54 12.10
C SER A 156 15.64 13.29 13.45
N GLN A 157 16.31 12.59 14.38
CA GLN A 157 15.83 12.43 15.75
C GLN A 157 15.65 13.81 16.40
N GLY A 158 14.47 14.08 16.95
CA GLY A 158 14.11 15.35 17.58
C GLY A 158 12.66 15.76 17.35
N LEU A 159 12.08 15.42 16.19
CA LEU A 159 10.65 15.66 15.93
C LEU A 159 9.80 14.43 16.27
N PRO A 160 8.94 14.51 17.30
CA PRO A 160 8.03 13.40 17.64
C PRO A 160 6.97 13.19 16.56
N LEU A 161 6.64 14.24 15.80
CA LEU A 161 5.59 14.23 14.79
C LEU A 161 6.04 14.99 13.55
N TYR A 162 5.97 14.33 12.40
CA TYR A 162 6.09 14.95 11.08
C TYR A 162 4.76 14.85 10.35
N SER A 163 4.32 15.93 9.73
CA SER A 163 3.09 15.96 8.93
C SER A 163 3.30 16.61 7.56
N LEU A 164 2.98 15.86 6.51
CA LEU A 164 2.85 16.36 5.15
C LEU A 164 1.39 16.26 4.72
N ASN A 165 0.78 17.41 4.44
CA ASN A 165 -0.59 17.51 3.93
C ASN A 165 -0.56 18.05 2.50
N ILE A 166 -1.10 17.31 1.54
CA ILE A 166 -1.14 17.68 0.13
C ILE A 166 -2.59 17.62 -0.36
N MET A 167 -3.07 18.72 -0.90
CA MET A 167 -4.46 18.89 -1.32
C MET A 167 -4.55 19.47 -2.72
N ASP A 168 -5.52 19.00 -3.51
CA ASP A 168 -5.88 19.56 -4.83
C ASP A 168 -4.66 19.68 -5.78
N SER A 169 -3.72 18.74 -5.70
CA SER A 169 -2.40 18.85 -6.33
C SER A 169 -2.12 17.73 -7.33
N MET A 170 -1.17 17.94 -8.23
CA MET A 170 -0.87 17.00 -9.32
C MET A 170 0.62 16.65 -9.35
N PHE A 171 0.92 15.38 -9.53
CA PHE A 171 2.25 14.86 -9.83
C PHE A 171 2.24 14.28 -11.25
N ILE A 172 2.94 14.94 -12.17
CA ILE A 172 2.91 14.62 -13.60
C ILE A 172 4.33 14.35 -14.10
N ARG A 173 4.54 13.21 -14.77
CA ARG A 173 5.83 12.85 -15.41
C ARG A 173 7.05 12.94 -14.49
N ASN A 174 6.86 12.76 -13.19
CA ASN A 174 7.96 12.75 -12.24
C ASN A 174 8.65 11.39 -12.21
N HIS A 175 9.93 11.39 -11.88
CA HIS A 175 10.68 10.20 -11.51
C HIS A 175 10.64 10.09 -9.99
N ARG A 176 9.68 9.32 -9.48
CA ARG A 176 9.24 9.32 -8.07
C ARG A 176 8.62 10.66 -7.67
N CYS A 177 7.70 10.60 -6.71
CA CYS A 177 6.89 11.75 -6.31
C CYS A 177 7.25 12.20 -4.89
N ILE A 178 7.15 11.30 -3.91
CA ILE A 178 7.32 11.63 -2.50
C ILE A 178 8.24 10.60 -1.85
N ASP A 179 9.39 11.05 -1.40
CA ASP A 179 10.32 10.27 -0.59
C ASP A 179 10.22 10.74 0.87
N LEU A 180 9.87 9.84 1.78
CA LEU A 180 9.84 10.06 3.23
C LEU A 180 10.90 9.19 3.91
N MET A 181 11.98 9.81 4.39
CA MET A 181 13.10 9.09 5.00
C MET A 181 13.34 9.55 6.43
N GLN A 182 13.49 8.57 7.30
CA GLN A 182 14.05 8.80 8.62
C GLN A 182 15.53 8.44 8.60
N THR A 183 16.39 9.42 8.88
CA THR A 183 17.85 9.22 8.93
C THR A 183 18.26 8.77 10.33
N ASP A 184 18.89 7.60 10.41
CA ASP A 184 19.50 7.06 11.64
C ASP A 184 20.59 7.98 12.21
N SER A 185 20.68 8.06 13.53
CA SER A 185 21.94 7.85 14.24
C SER A 185 21.67 7.69 15.75
N ASN A 186 21.93 6.48 16.28
CA ASN A 186 21.95 6.10 17.70
C ASN A 186 20.58 5.86 18.39
N HIS A 187 20.44 4.64 18.90
CA HIS A 187 19.25 3.97 19.43
C HIS A 187 18.56 4.55 20.69
N LYS A 188 18.60 5.87 20.97
CA LYS A 188 18.25 6.31 22.33
C LYS A 188 16.95 7.06 22.59
N ILE A 189 16.30 7.77 21.67
CA ILE A 189 15.10 8.55 22.09
C ILE A 189 14.02 8.69 21.01
N GLY A 190 12.84 8.09 21.29
CA GLY A 190 11.52 8.54 20.79
C GLY A 190 10.91 7.75 19.63
N CYS A 191 9.64 7.33 19.78
CA CYS A 191 8.82 6.86 18.67
C CYS A 191 8.42 8.04 17.77
N SER A 192 9.02 8.15 16.59
CA SER A 192 8.63 9.14 15.59
C SER A 192 7.35 8.72 14.88
N ARG A 193 6.44 9.68 14.69
CA ARG A 193 5.19 9.49 13.97
C ARG A 193 5.24 10.28 12.66
N LEU A 194 5.16 9.57 11.54
CA LEU A 194 5.11 10.14 10.20
C LEU A 194 3.66 10.16 9.73
N ILE A 195 3.13 11.35 9.42
CA ILE A 195 1.78 11.55 8.90
C ILE A 195 1.86 12.04 7.45
N LEU A 196 1.19 11.31 6.55
CA LEU A 196 0.98 11.72 5.16
C LEU A 196 -0.51 11.78 4.84
N LYS A 197 -1.03 12.97 4.59
CA LYS A 197 -2.42 13.19 4.17
C LYS A 197 -2.44 13.67 2.72
N LEU A 198 -3.14 12.94 1.87
CA LEU A 198 -3.38 13.30 0.47
C LEU A 198 -4.88 13.44 0.26
N ARG A 199 -5.32 14.53 -0.36
CA ARG A 199 -6.72 14.75 -0.75
C ARG A 199 -6.82 15.35 -2.14
N ASN A 200 -7.69 14.82 -3.00
CA ASN A 200 -7.87 15.33 -4.37
C ASN A 200 -6.53 15.41 -5.13
N VAL A 201 -5.72 14.36 -5.07
CA VAL A 201 -4.39 14.32 -5.70
C VAL A 201 -4.40 13.43 -6.93
N LEU A 202 -3.76 13.88 -8.01
CA LEU A 202 -3.54 13.10 -9.23
C LEU A 202 -2.08 12.67 -9.36
N PHE A 203 -1.84 11.39 -9.60
CA PHE A 203 -0.55 10.84 -10.04
C PHE A 203 -0.67 10.33 -11.48
N GLN A 204 -0.08 11.06 -12.44
CA GLN A 204 -0.17 10.74 -13.87
C GLN A 204 1.22 10.62 -14.53
N GLU A 205 1.40 9.59 -15.35
CA GLU A 205 2.60 9.40 -16.19
C GLU A 205 3.93 9.38 -15.40
N ASN A 206 3.91 9.12 -14.10
CA ASN A 206 5.12 9.08 -13.29
C ASN A 206 5.82 7.72 -13.40
N THR A 207 7.11 7.71 -13.07
CA THR A 207 7.95 6.52 -13.18
C THR A 207 8.62 6.21 -11.85
N ALA A 208 8.62 4.93 -11.47
CA ALA A 208 9.45 4.42 -10.38
C ALA A 208 10.65 3.67 -10.99
N LEU A 209 11.89 4.02 -10.61
CA LEU A 209 13.09 3.37 -11.12
C LEU A 209 13.49 2.19 -10.22
N ARG A 210 13.77 1.04 -10.85
CA ARG A 210 14.11 -0.20 -10.14
C ARG A 210 15.51 -0.20 -9.52
N ASP A 211 16.44 0.56 -10.12
CA ASP A 211 17.87 0.53 -9.77
C ASP A 211 18.21 1.25 -8.45
N ASP A 212 17.30 2.06 -7.90
CA ASP A 212 17.62 3.00 -6.81
C ASP A 212 17.34 2.42 -5.41
N ALA A 213 17.05 1.12 -5.27
CA ALA A 213 16.57 0.45 -4.04
C ALA A 213 15.27 1.05 -3.43
N LYS A 214 14.72 2.11 -4.04
CA LYS A 214 13.51 2.84 -3.65
C LYS A 214 12.43 2.61 -4.73
N GLY A 215 11.64 1.56 -4.58
CA GLY A 215 10.83 0.99 -5.66
C GLY A 215 9.44 1.58 -5.89
N GLY A 216 9.15 2.82 -5.48
CA GLY A 216 7.81 3.40 -5.68
C GLY A 216 7.73 4.91 -5.85
N LEU A 217 6.56 5.40 -6.27
CA LEU A 217 6.28 6.84 -6.43
C LEU A 217 6.22 7.54 -5.09
N VAL A 218 5.58 6.89 -4.11
CA VAL A 218 5.61 7.30 -2.71
C VAL A 218 6.39 6.24 -1.95
N PHE A 219 7.53 6.63 -1.40
CA PHE A 219 8.45 5.74 -0.72
C PHE A 219 8.64 6.18 0.73
N VAL A 220 8.37 5.29 1.68
CA VAL A 220 8.54 5.51 3.11
C VAL A 220 9.52 4.48 3.65
N ASN A 221 10.63 4.93 4.24
CA ASN A 221 11.66 4.01 4.71
C ASN A 221 12.14 4.29 6.13
N HIS A 222 12.10 3.23 6.93
CA HIS A 222 12.82 3.06 8.18
C HIS A 222 13.79 1.88 8.05
N LYS A 223 15.08 2.12 8.30
CA LYS A 223 16.18 1.18 8.01
C LYS A 223 16.14 -0.14 8.79
N ASN A 224 15.33 -0.28 9.85
CA ASN A 224 15.33 -1.48 10.70
C ASN A 224 13.95 -2.14 10.87
N CYS A 225 13.89 -3.45 10.59
CA CYS A 225 12.73 -4.33 10.82
C CYS A 225 12.62 -4.86 12.26
N LEU A 226 13.58 -4.54 13.15
CA LEU A 226 13.64 -5.05 14.53
C LEU A 226 12.93 -4.15 15.59
N CYS A 227 12.13 -3.20 15.12
CA CYS A 227 11.05 -2.48 15.82
C CYS A 227 11.32 -1.88 17.22
N LYS A 228 11.48 -0.54 17.29
CA LYS A 228 10.87 0.32 18.33
C LYS A 228 10.43 1.74 17.90
N ASP A 229 10.78 2.24 16.72
CA ASP A 229 10.89 3.72 16.64
C ASP A 229 9.98 4.47 15.63
N VAL A 230 9.27 3.81 14.70
CA VAL A 230 8.51 4.55 13.65
C VAL A 230 7.11 4.03 13.40
N SER A 231 6.13 4.92 13.60
CA SER A 231 4.74 4.73 13.19
C SER A 231 4.41 5.59 11.98
N PHE A 232 3.83 5.00 10.95
CA PHE A 232 3.38 5.71 9.76
C PHE A 232 1.86 5.69 9.66
N LEU A 233 1.28 6.88 9.53
CA LEU A 233 -0.14 7.05 9.33
C LEU A 233 -0.37 7.77 8.02
N SER A 234 -1.15 7.15 7.15
CA SER A 234 -1.46 7.74 5.87
C SER A 234 -2.94 7.70 5.56
N THR A 235 -3.45 8.81 5.04
CA THR A 235 -4.83 8.94 4.56
C THR A 235 -4.80 9.44 3.13
N TRP A 236 -5.48 8.70 2.25
CA TRP A 236 -5.56 8.95 0.81
C TRP A 236 -7.05 9.11 0.50
N ASP A 237 -7.48 10.33 0.20
CA ASP A 237 -8.88 10.66 -0.01
C ASP A 237 -9.10 11.26 -1.41
N ASN A 238 -9.99 10.67 -2.20
CA ASN A 238 -10.26 11.08 -3.59
C ASN A 238 -8.96 11.19 -4.41
N ILE A 239 -8.26 10.07 -4.56
CA ILE A 239 -6.97 10.00 -5.25
C ILE A 239 -7.17 9.34 -6.60
N THR A 240 -6.62 9.94 -7.66
CA THR A 240 -6.55 9.31 -8.97
C THR A 240 -5.11 8.96 -9.30
N THR A 241 -4.88 7.73 -9.75
CA THR A 241 -3.58 7.31 -10.28
C THR A 241 -3.78 6.68 -11.64
N THR A 242 -3.07 7.18 -12.64
CA THR A 242 -3.22 6.71 -14.01
C THR A 242 -1.90 6.70 -14.76
N THR A 243 -1.75 5.75 -15.67
CA THR A 243 -0.64 5.68 -16.64
C THR A 243 0.77 5.72 -16.04
N ASN A 244 0.95 5.39 -14.75
CA ASN A 244 2.26 5.35 -14.12
C ASN A 244 3.00 4.03 -14.46
N ARG A 245 4.33 4.04 -14.38
CA ARG A 245 5.17 2.90 -14.79
C ARG A 245 6.22 2.52 -13.73
N GLY A 246 6.32 1.23 -13.43
CA GLY A 246 7.24 0.71 -12.39
C GLY A 246 8.55 0.15 -12.93
N LYS A 247 8.57 -0.19 -14.22
CA LYS A 247 9.69 -0.89 -14.86
C LYS A 247 10.16 -0.08 -16.06
N ILE A 248 11.18 0.75 -15.84
CA ILE A 248 11.99 1.31 -16.92
C ILE A 248 13.40 0.80 -16.72
N THR A 249 13.81 -0.16 -17.55
CA THR A 249 15.23 -0.50 -17.70
C THR A 249 15.94 0.69 -18.32
N LYS A 250 17.12 1.07 -17.80
CA LYS A 250 17.94 2.22 -18.26
C LYS A 250 18.16 2.31 -19.78
N HIS A 251 17.93 1.24 -20.53
CA HIS A 251 18.08 1.18 -21.98
C HIS A 251 16.89 1.72 -22.80
N GLU A 252 15.70 1.91 -22.21
CA GLU A 252 14.54 2.47 -22.93
C GLU A 252 14.40 3.99 -22.77
N ASP A 253 15.25 4.62 -21.96
CA ASP A 253 15.27 6.07 -21.77
C ASP A 253 16.13 6.75 -22.85
N ASN A 254 15.79 6.51 -24.13
CA ASN A 254 16.41 7.18 -25.28
C ASN A 254 15.91 8.62 -25.48
N GLY A 255 15.33 9.22 -24.44
CA GLY A 255 14.54 10.45 -24.56
C GLY A 255 14.75 11.48 -23.45
N GLN A 256 15.91 11.59 -22.79
CA GLN A 256 16.32 12.85 -22.15
C GLN A 256 17.82 12.90 -21.80
N ARG A 257 18.57 13.63 -22.63
CA ARG A 257 20.01 13.98 -22.49
C ARG A 257 20.37 14.79 -21.22
N ILE A 258 19.55 14.84 -20.18
CA ILE A 258 19.78 15.68 -18.98
C ILE A 258 20.56 14.93 -17.87
N ARG A 259 20.73 13.61 -17.96
CA ARG A 259 21.31 12.82 -16.85
C ARG A 259 22.84 12.84 -16.69
N LYS A 260 23.61 13.57 -17.48
CA LYS A 260 25.09 13.53 -17.41
C LYS A 260 25.77 14.53 -16.46
N ARG A 261 25.05 15.35 -15.67
CA ARG A 261 25.70 16.36 -14.81
C ARG A 261 25.48 16.28 -13.29
N VAL A 262 24.75 15.29 -12.77
CA VAL A 262 24.52 15.15 -11.30
C VAL A 262 25.02 13.82 -10.70
N GLN A 263 25.61 12.93 -11.51
CA GLN A 263 26.10 11.61 -11.06
C GLN A 263 27.63 11.48 -10.99
N THR A 264 28.29 12.49 -10.42
CA THR A 264 29.71 12.41 -10.05
C THR A 264 29.94 12.57 -8.55
N VAL A 265 29.15 11.89 -7.71
CA VAL A 265 29.61 11.37 -6.42
C VAL A 265 28.78 10.10 -6.16
N ILE A 266 29.40 9.06 -5.59
CA ILE A 266 28.84 7.73 -5.29
C ILE A 266 28.84 6.77 -6.50
N LYS A 267 30.05 6.35 -6.91
CA LYS A 267 30.25 5.00 -7.46
C LYS A 267 30.60 4.08 -6.29
N GLU A 268 29.65 3.28 -5.82
CA GLU A 268 29.96 2.08 -5.06
C GLU A 268 29.49 0.85 -5.85
N ASN A 269 30.46 -0.01 -6.17
CA ASN A 269 30.30 -1.27 -6.89
C ASN A 269 29.36 -2.23 -6.12
N PRO A 270 28.27 -2.74 -6.71
CA PRO A 270 27.53 -3.83 -6.10
C PRO A 270 28.29 -5.15 -6.31
N LYS A 271 29.16 -5.50 -5.36
CA LYS A 271 29.69 -6.87 -5.25
C LYS A 271 28.52 -7.83 -5.03
N LYS A 272 28.36 -8.83 -5.91
CA LYS A 272 27.47 -9.99 -5.69
C LYS A 272 27.92 -10.69 -4.39
N PRO A 273 27.01 -10.98 -3.42
CA PRO A 273 27.38 -11.83 -2.31
C PRO A 273 27.29 -13.29 -2.75
N LEU A 274 28.45 -13.96 -2.75
CA LEU A 274 28.51 -15.40 -2.54
C LEU A 274 28.03 -15.71 -1.11
N ASN A 275 27.31 -16.82 -0.98
CA ASN A 275 27.05 -17.60 0.24
C ASN A 275 26.11 -17.01 1.31
N GLY A 276 24.87 -17.52 1.31
CA GLY A 276 24.35 -18.30 2.44
C GLY A 276 24.25 -17.63 3.81
N LYS A 277 23.42 -16.57 3.94
CA LYS A 277 22.59 -16.19 5.11
C LYS A 277 21.96 -14.84 4.80
N SER A 278 20.80 -14.82 4.14
CA SER A 278 20.10 -13.57 3.84
C SER A 278 19.49 -13.01 5.12
N THR A 279 20.24 -12.14 5.80
CA THR A 279 19.70 -11.17 6.78
C THR A 279 19.11 -9.95 6.07
N LYS A 280 19.17 -9.89 4.73
CA LYS A 280 18.64 -8.78 3.94
C LYS A 280 17.16 -9.02 3.63
N CYS A 281 16.34 -8.09 4.11
CA CYS A 281 14.95 -7.97 3.72
C CYS A 281 14.88 -7.67 2.22
N ASP A 282 14.43 -8.62 1.39
CA ASP A 282 14.28 -8.38 -0.04
C ASP A 282 13.39 -7.15 -0.29
N PRO A 283 13.84 -6.18 -1.11
CA PRO A 283 13.07 -4.97 -1.34
C PRO A 283 11.76 -5.30 -2.05
N ILE A 284 10.68 -4.68 -1.59
CA ILE A 284 9.46 -4.53 -2.38
C ILE A 284 9.77 -3.53 -3.48
N LEU A 285 9.83 -4.03 -4.71
CA LEU A 285 9.93 -3.24 -5.93
C LEU A 285 8.58 -3.20 -6.61
N ASP A 286 8.33 -2.24 -7.50
CA ASP A 286 7.18 -2.22 -8.40
C ASP A 286 5.84 -1.90 -7.70
N SER A 287 5.82 -0.91 -6.81
CA SER A 287 4.57 -0.40 -6.19
C SER A 287 4.43 1.11 -6.38
N LEU A 288 3.20 1.62 -6.43
CA LEU A 288 2.94 3.05 -6.34
C LEU A 288 3.35 3.59 -4.97
N VAL A 289 2.96 2.88 -3.92
CA VAL A 289 3.33 3.16 -2.53
C VAL A 289 4.16 2.00 -1.97
N VAL A 290 5.35 2.31 -1.47
CA VAL A 290 6.21 1.37 -0.75
C VAL A 290 6.43 1.89 0.66
N VAL A 291 6.15 1.05 1.66
CA VAL A 291 6.25 1.43 3.08
C VAL A 291 7.07 0.41 3.85
N TYR A 292 8.13 0.87 4.50
CA TYR A 292 8.94 0.11 5.45
C TYR A 292 8.95 0.80 6.81
N THR A 293 8.18 0.29 7.78
CA THR A 293 8.03 0.91 9.11
C THR A 293 7.76 -0.13 10.20
N CYS A 294 7.87 0.24 11.47
CA CYS A 294 7.53 -0.67 12.58
C CYS A 294 6.01 -0.87 12.71
N SER A 295 5.24 0.20 12.61
CA SER A 295 3.78 0.20 12.57
C SER A 295 3.28 1.05 11.41
N ALA A 296 2.25 0.58 10.70
CA ALA A 296 1.64 1.27 9.59
C ALA A 296 0.12 1.22 9.67
N LYS A 297 -0.50 2.40 9.61
CA LYS A 297 -1.95 2.56 9.45
C LYS A 297 -2.23 3.35 8.17
N ILE A 298 -2.84 2.69 7.19
CA ILE A 298 -3.10 3.28 5.87
C ILE A 298 -4.60 3.22 5.60
N THR A 299 -5.21 4.37 5.35
CA THR A 299 -6.61 4.50 4.94
C THR A 299 -6.67 5.01 3.51
N LEU A 300 -7.33 4.25 2.63
CA LEU A 300 -7.63 4.60 1.26
C LEU A 300 -9.14 4.80 1.15
N ASN A 301 -9.57 5.98 0.70
CA ASN A 301 -10.96 6.34 0.49
C ASN A 301 -11.12 6.96 -0.90
N GLN A 302 -12.05 6.45 -1.71
CA GLN A 302 -12.31 6.99 -3.05
C GLN A 302 -11.04 7.03 -3.93
N VAL A 303 -10.22 5.99 -3.85
CA VAL A 303 -9.03 5.88 -4.71
C VAL A 303 -9.44 5.20 -6.01
N THR A 304 -9.15 5.86 -7.13
CA THR A 304 -9.25 5.29 -8.48
C THR A 304 -7.85 5.07 -9.02
N SER A 305 -7.53 3.84 -9.39
CA SER A 305 -6.20 3.46 -9.84
C SER A 305 -6.28 2.57 -11.07
N ASP A 306 -5.88 3.10 -12.22
CA ASP A 306 -6.05 2.42 -13.51
C ASP A 306 -4.82 2.60 -14.41
N TYR A 307 -4.60 1.67 -15.35
CA TYR A 307 -3.54 1.73 -16.37
C TYR A 307 -2.12 1.90 -15.82
N ASN A 308 -1.86 1.52 -14.57
CA ASN A 308 -0.52 1.52 -14.00
C ASN A 308 0.23 0.24 -14.43
N SER A 309 1.23 0.38 -15.30
CA SER A 309 1.93 -0.76 -15.90
C SER A 309 3.10 -1.22 -15.03
N ASP A 310 3.21 -2.53 -14.82
CA ASP A 310 4.25 -3.14 -13.98
C ASP A 310 4.30 -2.50 -12.57
N MET A 311 3.14 -2.14 -12.02
CA MET A 311 3.03 -1.57 -10.68
C MET A 311 1.83 -2.13 -9.94
N ARG A 312 2.05 -2.57 -8.71
CA ARG A 312 0.96 -2.70 -7.73
C ARG A 312 0.67 -1.35 -7.09
N PHE A 313 -0.44 -1.23 -6.38
CA PHE A 313 -0.74 0.00 -5.66
C PHE A 313 0.09 0.10 -4.37
N LEU A 314 0.04 -0.91 -3.50
CA LEU A 314 0.66 -0.88 -2.18
C LEU A 314 1.56 -2.09 -1.94
N GLY A 315 2.79 -1.83 -1.50
CA GLY A 315 3.63 -2.84 -0.87
C GLY A 315 4.07 -2.39 0.52
N LEU A 316 3.79 -3.20 1.53
CA LEU A 316 3.91 -2.84 2.93
C LEU A 316 4.73 -3.87 3.71
N ARG A 317 5.87 -3.46 4.27
CA ARG A 317 6.61 -4.22 5.29
C ARG A 317 6.46 -3.52 6.63
N SER A 318 5.70 -4.14 7.53
CA SER A 318 5.56 -3.64 8.87
C SER A 318 5.27 -4.75 9.88
N CYS A 319 5.74 -4.60 11.11
CA CYS A 319 5.43 -5.56 12.19
C CYS A 319 3.95 -5.54 12.54
N HIS A 320 3.35 -4.35 12.53
CA HIS A 320 1.93 -4.11 12.76
C HIS A 320 1.33 -3.33 11.59
N SER A 321 0.43 -3.95 10.85
CA SER A 321 -0.21 -3.34 9.67
C SER A 321 -1.72 -3.25 9.85
N ASP A 322 -2.29 -2.07 9.64
CA ASP A 322 -3.74 -1.82 9.57
C ASP A 322 -4.04 -1.07 8.26
N VAL A 323 -4.60 -1.78 7.28
CA VAL A 323 -4.94 -1.24 5.96
C VAL A 323 -6.44 -1.21 5.80
N ARG A 324 -6.99 -0.04 5.48
CA ARG A 324 -8.43 0.19 5.32
C ARG A 324 -8.71 0.77 3.96
N ILE A 325 -9.63 0.18 3.21
CA ILE A 325 -9.95 0.52 1.82
C ILE A 325 -11.46 0.69 1.70
N TYR A 326 -11.89 1.86 1.27
CA TYR A 326 -13.29 2.25 1.21
C TYR A 326 -13.61 2.89 -0.13
N SER A 327 -14.66 2.41 -0.81
CA SER A 327 -15.17 3.04 -2.03
C SER A 327 -14.09 3.24 -3.11
N CYS A 328 -13.18 2.27 -3.28
CA CYS A 328 -12.06 2.37 -4.21
C CYS A 328 -12.27 1.49 -5.46
N ASP A 329 -11.67 1.89 -6.57
CA ASP A 329 -11.58 1.11 -7.82
C ASP A 329 -10.11 0.90 -8.20
N PHE A 330 -9.72 -0.37 -8.34
CA PHE A 330 -8.41 -0.77 -8.84
C PHE A 330 -8.54 -1.60 -10.11
N HIS A 331 -8.01 -1.06 -11.21
CA HIS A 331 -8.08 -1.68 -12.53
C HIS A 331 -6.69 -1.93 -13.13
N ARG A 332 -6.53 -3.09 -13.77
CA ARG A 332 -5.36 -3.44 -14.62
C ARG A 332 -3.99 -3.35 -13.95
N HIS A 333 -3.88 -3.56 -12.64
CA HIS A 333 -2.59 -3.80 -12.01
C HIS A 333 -2.09 -5.20 -12.36
N ILE A 334 -1.23 -5.29 -13.38
CA ILE A 334 -0.68 -6.53 -13.89
C ILE A 334 0.83 -6.55 -13.62
N ILE A 335 1.26 -7.45 -12.74
CA ILE A 335 2.66 -7.60 -12.31
C ILE A 335 3.08 -9.08 -12.30
N ASP A 336 4.38 -9.34 -12.33
CA ASP A 336 4.96 -10.69 -12.25
C ASP A 336 5.40 -11.10 -10.84
N SER A 337 5.11 -10.26 -9.85
CA SER A 337 5.42 -10.43 -8.43
C SER A 337 4.16 -10.72 -7.60
N PRO A 338 4.28 -11.15 -6.33
CA PRO A 338 3.11 -11.37 -5.48
C PRO A 338 2.33 -10.08 -5.19
N GLY A 339 1.01 -10.21 -4.99
CA GLY A 339 0.08 -9.14 -4.66
C GLY A 339 -0.11 -8.14 -5.79
N GLY A 340 -1.08 -8.41 -6.68
CA GLY A 340 -1.34 -7.57 -7.85
C GLY A 340 -1.64 -6.12 -7.51
N VAL A 341 -2.40 -5.87 -6.44
CA VAL A 341 -2.71 -4.51 -5.95
C VAL A 341 -2.03 -4.25 -4.60
N ILE A 342 -2.06 -5.24 -3.70
CA ILE A 342 -1.57 -5.12 -2.32
C ILE A 342 -0.69 -6.32 -1.98
N TYR A 343 0.50 -6.04 -1.45
CA TYR A 343 1.44 -7.06 -0.99
C TYR A 343 1.99 -6.77 0.41
N ILE A 344 1.87 -7.77 1.31
CA ILE A 344 2.34 -7.70 2.71
C ILE A 344 3.19 -8.95 3.04
N PRO A 345 4.51 -8.91 2.76
CA PRO A 345 5.39 -10.08 2.91
C PRO A 345 5.72 -10.43 4.37
N VAL A 346 5.76 -9.45 5.26
CA VAL A 346 6.23 -9.63 6.64
C VAL A 346 5.29 -8.96 7.64
N GLY A 347 5.37 -9.40 8.89
CA GLY A 347 4.62 -8.82 10.01
C GLY A 347 4.22 -9.84 11.06
N TYR A 348 3.96 -9.37 12.28
CA TYR A 348 3.38 -10.17 13.36
C TYR A 348 1.85 -10.05 13.39
N SER A 349 1.33 -8.85 13.10
CA SER A 349 -0.10 -8.58 13.05
C SER A 349 -0.44 -7.79 11.79
N THR A 350 -1.38 -8.30 11.01
CA THR A 350 -1.86 -7.68 9.77
C THR A 350 -3.37 -7.68 9.77
N SER A 351 -3.98 -6.50 9.69
CA SER A 351 -5.42 -6.29 9.52
C SER A 351 -5.67 -5.59 8.20
N VAL A 352 -6.53 -6.17 7.36
CA VAL A 352 -6.97 -5.58 6.09
C VAL A 352 -8.50 -5.54 6.08
N VAL A 353 -9.06 -4.35 5.94
CA VAL A 353 -10.50 -4.12 5.83
C VAL A 353 -10.80 -3.46 4.50
N ILE A 354 -11.68 -4.05 3.70
CA ILE A 354 -12.08 -3.54 2.39
C ILE A 354 -13.61 -3.46 2.37
N LYS A 355 -14.16 -2.28 2.04
CA LYS A 355 -15.61 -2.09 1.90
C LYS A 355 -15.98 -1.37 0.62
N ASN A 356 -17.10 -1.76 0.02
CA ASN A 356 -17.73 -1.08 -1.11
C ASN A 356 -16.74 -0.79 -2.25
N SER A 357 -15.85 -1.74 -2.58
CA SER A 357 -14.74 -1.49 -3.49
C SER A 357 -14.71 -2.52 -4.61
N ASP A 358 -14.23 -2.10 -5.77
CA ASP A 358 -14.17 -2.93 -6.97
C ASP A 358 -12.73 -3.15 -7.41
N PHE A 359 -12.43 -4.40 -7.76
CA PHE A 359 -11.14 -4.82 -8.27
C PHE A 359 -11.35 -5.54 -9.58
N SER A 360 -10.81 -5.01 -10.66
CA SER A 360 -11.06 -5.59 -11.97
C SER A 360 -9.79 -5.75 -12.81
N ARG A 361 -9.65 -6.93 -13.43
CA ARG A 361 -8.54 -7.29 -14.33
C ARG A 361 -7.14 -7.16 -13.70
N ASN A 362 -7.03 -7.33 -12.38
CA ASN A 362 -5.76 -7.30 -11.68
C ASN A 362 -5.07 -8.68 -11.69
N SER A 363 -3.74 -8.70 -11.78
CA SER A 363 -2.96 -9.92 -11.76
C SER A 363 -1.60 -9.74 -11.10
N GLY A 364 -1.22 -10.70 -10.26
CA GLY A 364 0.12 -10.86 -9.69
C GLY A 364 0.60 -12.29 -9.89
N SER A 365 1.82 -12.64 -9.48
CA SER A 365 2.24 -14.04 -9.47
C SER A 365 1.38 -14.87 -8.52
N ILE A 366 1.23 -14.40 -7.28
CA ILE A 366 0.38 -14.97 -6.23
C ILE A 366 -0.52 -13.86 -5.72
N GLY A 367 -1.83 -14.11 -5.58
CA GLY A 367 -2.78 -13.09 -5.12
C GLY A 367 -2.94 -11.98 -6.16
N GLY A 368 -3.88 -12.16 -7.08
CA GLY A 368 -4.15 -11.19 -8.16
C GLY A 368 -4.54 -9.79 -7.68
N VAL A 369 -5.02 -9.67 -6.45
CA VAL A 369 -5.30 -8.40 -5.78
C VAL A 369 -4.50 -8.33 -4.48
N LEU A 370 -4.71 -9.28 -3.57
CA LEU A 370 -4.11 -9.25 -2.24
C LEU A 370 -3.26 -10.48 -2.01
N GLN A 371 -2.02 -10.27 -1.56
CA GLN A 371 -1.16 -11.30 -1.00
C GLN A 371 -0.65 -10.89 0.39
N ILE A 372 -0.95 -11.71 1.40
CA ILE A 372 -0.31 -11.67 2.73
C ILE A 372 0.51 -12.94 2.88
N ASP A 373 1.83 -12.83 2.97
CA ASP A 373 2.68 -14.01 3.07
C ASP A 373 2.59 -14.71 4.43
N GLY A 374 2.97 -16.00 4.43
CA GLY A 374 3.05 -16.83 5.62
C GLY A 374 4.12 -16.36 6.61
N GLY A 375 4.06 -16.87 7.83
CA GLY A 375 5.02 -16.53 8.88
C GLY A 375 4.65 -17.15 10.21
N SER A 376 5.65 -17.59 10.97
CA SER A 376 5.45 -18.04 12.36
C SER A 376 4.98 -16.87 13.22
N LYS A 377 4.01 -17.11 14.12
CA LYS A 377 3.41 -16.09 15.01
C LYS A 377 2.69 -14.95 14.29
N LYS A 378 2.47 -15.03 12.97
CA LYS A 378 1.75 -14.01 12.20
C LYS A 378 0.24 -14.21 12.35
N THR A 379 -0.45 -13.15 12.74
CA THR A 379 -1.91 -13.08 12.75
C THR A 379 -2.37 -12.24 11.56
N ALA A 380 -3.27 -12.79 10.74
CA ALA A 380 -3.90 -12.10 9.62
C ALA A 380 -5.40 -11.98 9.86
N ILE A 381 -5.90 -10.75 9.85
CA ILE A 381 -7.32 -10.41 9.91
C ILE A 381 -7.71 -9.82 8.55
N LEU A 382 -8.73 -10.40 7.91
CA LEU A 382 -9.24 -9.98 6.62
C LEU A 382 -10.75 -9.77 6.73
N ASN A 383 -11.22 -8.56 6.45
CA ASN A 383 -12.65 -8.28 6.40
C ASN A 383 -13.02 -7.65 5.05
N LEU A 384 -13.90 -8.31 4.31
CA LEU A 384 -14.39 -7.87 3.00
C LEU A 384 -15.91 -7.68 3.08
N PHE A 385 -16.40 -6.48 2.77
CA PHE A 385 -17.82 -6.14 2.79
C PHE A 385 -18.25 -5.47 1.50
N ASN A 386 -19.19 -6.06 0.75
CA ASN A 386 -19.65 -5.52 -0.54
C ASN A 386 -18.47 -5.23 -1.49
N VAL A 387 -17.68 -6.28 -1.80
CA VAL A 387 -16.47 -6.16 -2.61
C VAL A 387 -16.63 -7.00 -3.86
N SER A 388 -16.26 -6.46 -5.02
CA SER A 388 -16.25 -7.22 -6.28
C SER A 388 -14.83 -7.49 -6.76
N PHE A 389 -14.57 -8.74 -7.12
CA PHE A 389 -13.38 -9.18 -7.83
C PHE A 389 -13.79 -9.69 -9.21
N LEU A 390 -13.46 -8.93 -10.25
CA LEU A 390 -13.85 -9.21 -11.62
C LEU A 390 -12.61 -9.52 -12.46
N TYR A 391 -12.47 -10.75 -12.96
CA TYR A 391 -11.32 -11.14 -13.79
C TYR A 391 -9.95 -10.99 -13.11
N CYS A 392 -9.90 -11.05 -11.78
CA CYS A 392 -8.65 -10.96 -11.02
C CYS A 392 -8.01 -12.35 -10.84
N SER A 393 -6.69 -12.49 -10.97
CA SER A 393 -6.05 -13.80 -10.79
C SER A 393 -4.55 -13.75 -10.47
N GLY A 394 -4.09 -14.69 -9.64
CA GLY A 394 -2.67 -15.02 -9.50
C GLY A 394 -2.19 -15.83 -10.72
N LYS A 395 -1.01 -15.56 -11.27
CA LYS A 395 -0.49 -16.30 -12.43
C LYS A 395 -0.02 -17.71 -12.07
N THR A 396 0.57 -17.88 -10.88
CA THR A 396 1.09 -19.15 -10.37
C THR A 396 0.11 -19.84 -9.44
N THR A 397 -0.65 -19.09 -8.65
CA THR A 397 -1.67 -19.69 -7.79
C THR A 397 -3.07 -19.53 -8.33
N GLY A 398 -3.40 -18.70 -9.31
CA GLY A 398 -4.80 -18.48 -9.72
C GLY A 398 -5.65 -17.62 -8.74
N CYS A 399 -5.30 -17.56 -7.45
CA CYS A 399 -6.09 -16.82 -6.46
C CYS A 399 -6.04 -15.31 -6.65
N ALA A 400 -7.20 -14.64 -6.54
CA ALA A 400 -7.31 -13.19 -6.46
C ALA A 400 -6.91 -12.69 -5.07
N VAL A 401 -7.36 -13.39 -4.03
CA VAL A 401 -7.00 -13.11 -2.62
C VAL A 401 -6.29 -14.32 -2.04
N SER A 402 -5.12 -14.09 -1.44
CA SER A 402 -4.31 -15.14 -0.87
C SER A 402 -3.68 -14.72 0.46
N ILE A 403 -3.86 -15.56 1.49
CA ILE A 403 -3.26 -15.41 2.82
C ILE A 403 -2.49 -16.68 3.16
N GLY A 404 -1.22 -16.51 3.51
CA GLY A 404 -0.25 -17.58 3.58
C GLY A 404 0.30 -17.93 2.20
N SER A 405 1.25 -18.87 2.17
CA SER A 405 1.69 -19.47 0.92
C SER A 405 0.87 -20.73 0.64
N VAL A 406 0.32 -20.83 -0.56
CA VAL A 406 -0.40 -22.02 -1.01
C VAL A 406 0.51 -23.25 -1.05
N GLU A 407 1.78 -23.05 -1.41
CA GLU A 407 2.79 -24.11 -1.54
C GLU A 407 3.66 -24.26 -0.28
N LYS A 408 3.94 -23.17 0.45
CA LYS A 408 4.81 -23.14 1.63
C LYS A 408 4.01 -23.06 2.93
N ARG A 409 4.53 -22.33 3.91
CA ARG A 409 3.94 -22.16 5.25
C ARG A 409 2.74 -21.21 5.20
N GLY A 410 1.71 -21.52 5.98
CA GLY A 410 0.61 -20.59 6.29
C GLY A 410 1.04 -19.49 7.25
N VAL A 411 0.09 -18.64 7.63
CA VAL A 411 0.23 -17.78 8.81
C VAL A 411 -0.13 -18.57 10.08
N ASP A 412 0.15 -18.02 11.26
CA ASP A 412 -0.21 -18.70 12.51
C ASP A 412 -1.73 -18.68 12.73
N LYS A 413 -2.34 -17.50 12.59
CA LYS A 413 -3.78 -17.30 12.80
C LYS A 413 -4.40 -16.56 11.62
N VAL A 414 -5.50 -17.07 11.09
CA VAL A 414 -6.35 -16.41 10.09
C VAL A 414 -7.72 -16.17 10.69
N PHE A 415 -8.16 -14.91 10.65
CA PHE A 415 -9.54 -14.49 10.90
C PHE A 415 -10.05 -13.81 9.63
N ALA A 416 -11.03 -14.41 8.95
CA ALA A 416 -11.55 -13.88 7.70
C ALA A 416 -13.08 -13.75 7.76
N THR A 417 -13.59 -12.55 7.46
CA THR A 417 -15.02 -12.29 7.28
C THR A 417 -15.26 -11.77 5.88
N LEU A 418 -16.13 -12.43 5.13
CA LEU A 418 -16.54 -12.06 3.79
C LEU A 418 -18.07 -11.92 3.80
N ASP A 419 -18.59 -10.73 3.51
CA ASP A 419 -20.02 -10.48 3.43
C ASP A 419 -20.34 -9.67 2.17
N GLY A 420 -21.29 -10.14 1.36
CA GLY A 420 -21.61 -9.49 0.10
C GLY A 420 -20.47 -9.50 -0.93
N VAL A 421 -19.60 -10.53 -0.92
CA VAL A 421 -18.42 -10.56 -1.82
C VAL A 421 -18.74 -11.28 -3.13
N LEU A 422 -18.38 -10.68 -4.26
CA LEU A 422 -18.50 -11.27 -5.59
C LEU A 422 -17.13 -11.64 -6.16
N PHE A 423 -16.93 -12.92 -6.47
CA PHE A 423 -15.80 -13.40 -7.29
C PHE A 423 -16.30 -13.87 -8.64
N ASN A 424 -16.07 -13.07 -9.68
CA ASN A 424 -16.56 -13.33 -11.04
C ASN A 424 -15.40 -13.54 -12.01
N ARG A 425 -15.31 -14.76 -12.57
CA ARG A 425 -14.29 -15.13 -13.57
C ARG A 425 -12.86 -14.86 -13.10
N CYS A 426 -12.59 -15.02 -11.80
CA CYS A 426 -11.27 -14.90 -11.20
C CYS A 426 -10.43 -16.16 -11.45
N HIS A 427 -9.87 -16.24 -12.66
CA HIS A 427 -8.96 -17.31 -13.06
C HIS A 427 -8.00 -16.80 -14.13
N ASN A 428 -6.82 -17.42 -14.22
CA ASN A 428 -5.85 -17.07 -15.25
C ASN A 428 -6.31 -17.61 -16.63
N LYS A 429 -6.38 -16.73 -17.64
CA LYS A 429 -6.60 -17.13 -19.04
C LYS A 429 -5.31 -17.77 -19.57
N ILE A 430 -5.20 -19.09 -19.46
CA ILE A 430 -4.05 -19.83 -20.01
C ILE A 430 -4.07 -19.75 -21.55
N LYS A 431 -2.97 -19.33 -22.17
CA LYS A 431 -2.66 -19.63 -23.58
C LYS A 431 -2.47 -21.15 -23.70
N ARG A 432 -3.19 -21.82 -24.60
CA ARG A 432 -3.12 -23.28 -24.83
C ARG A 432 -1.66 -23.76 -24.82
N GLY A 433 -1.33 -24.80 -24.04
CA GLY A 433 -0.03 -25.50 -24.10
C GLY A 433 0.94 -25.33 -22.92
N LYS A 434 0.74 -24.41 -21.96
CA LYS A 434 1.59 -24.34 -20.75
C LYS A 434 0.79 -24.58 -19.47
N GLY A 435 0.96 -25.77 -18.89
CA GLY A 435 0.28 -26.22 -17.67
C GLY A 435 0.73 -25.46 -16.43
N ARG A 436 0.16 -24.28 -16.16
CA ARG A 436 0.36 -23.57 -14.89
C ARG A 436 -0.62 -24.05 -13.82
N ASN A 437 -0.18 -23.94 -12.56
CA ASN A 437 -0.95 -24.25 -11.36
C ASN A 437 -2.13 -23.26 -11.25
N ASN A 438 -3.35 -23.74 -11.39
CA ASN A 438 -4.55 -22.91 -11.27
C ASN A 438 -5.28 -23.27 -9.98
N HIS A 439 -5.14 -22.42 -8.96
CA HIS A 439 -5.98 -22.41 -7.77
C HIS A 439 -7.10 -21.36 -7.91
N GLY A 440 -8.10 -21.44 -7.04
CA GLY A 440 -9.30 -20.62 -7.11
C GLY A 440 -9.18 -19.21 -6.57
N PRO A 441 -10.22 -18.37 -6.74
CA PRO A 441 -10.25 -16.96 -6.34
C PRO A 441 -9.79 -16.67 -4.91
N LEU A 442 -10.05 -17.58 -3.96
CA LEU A 442 -9.76 -17.38 -2.55
C LEU A 442 -8.92 -18.52 -1.98
N CYS A 443 -7.76 -18.17 -1.42
CA CYS A 443 -6.81 -19.11 -0.83
C CYS A 443 -6.40 -18.67 0.58
N LEU A 444 -6.75 -19.46 1.59
CA LEU A 444 -6.45 -19.16 2.99
C LEU A 444 -5.68 -20.32 3.61
N ARG A 445 -4.52 -20.04 4.23
CA ARG A 445 -3.73 -21.07 4.93
C ARG A 445 -3.28 -20.61 6.31
N ALA A 446 -3.57 -21.41 7.34
CA ALA A 446 -3.12 -21.18 8.71
C ALA A 446 -2.51 -22.42 9.39
N THR A 447 -1.84 -22.24 10.53
CA THR A 447 -1.18 -23.31 11.29
C THR A 447 -1.65 -23.47 12.75
N MET A 448 -2.36 -22.51 13.34
CA MET A 448 -2.83 -22.58 14.73
C MET A 448 -4.33 -22.27 14.85
N VAL A 449 -4.78 -21.15 14.28
CA VAL A 449 -6.21 -20.79 14.30
C VAL A 449 -6.69 -20.46 12.89
N THR A 450 -7.81 -21.06 12.49
CA THR A 450 -8.53 -20.70 11.27
C THR A 450 -9.98 -20.41 11.62
N SER A 451 -10.39 -19.14 11.52
CA SER A 451 -11.77 -18.71 11.70
C SER A 451 -12.22 -17.99 10.43
N VAL A 452 -13.12 -18.59 9.66
CA VAL A 452 -13.57 -18.07 8.37
C VAL A 452 -15.09 -18.01 8.32
N ASN A 453 -15.62 -16.83 8.04
CA ASN A 453 -17.05 -16.55 7.93
C ASN A 453 -17.33 -16.01 6.53
N ILE A 454 -18.19 -16.67 5.76
CA ILE A 454 -18.61 -16.26 4.41
C ILE A 454 -20.12 -16.13 4.41
N HIS A 455 -20.61 -14.92 4.13
CA HIS A 455 -22.03 -14.54 4.18
C HIS A 455 -22.42 -13.87 2.87
N ASN A 456 -23.65 -14.11 2.40
CA ASN A 456 -24.28 -13.38 1.29
C ASN A 456 -23.37 -13.19 0.06
N SER A 457 -22.48 -14.16 -0.21
CA SER A 457 -21.40 -14.01 -1.19
C SER A 457 -21.67 -14.87 -2.42
N THR A 458 -21.06 -14.50 -3.55
CA THR A 458 -21.25 -15.19 -4.83
C THR A 458 -19.93 -15.53 -5.49
N PHE A 459 -19.74 -16.80 -5.82
CA PHE A 459 -18.63 -17.32 -6.61
C PHE A 459 -19.14 -17.76 -7.97
N PHE A 460 -18.86 -16.95 -9.00
CA PHE A 460 -19.45 -17.10 -10.32
C PHE A 460 -18.40 -17.33 -11.41
N ARG A 461 -18.59 -18.42 -12.19
CA ARG A 461 -17.78 -18.72 -13.40
C ARG A 461 -16.27 -18.74 -13.17
N ASN A 462 -15.82 -19.21 -12.01
CA ASN A 462 -14.39 -19.39 -11.73
C ASN A 462 -13.92 -20.73 -12.30
N LYS A 463 -12.84 -20.73 -13.07
CA LYS A 463 -12.30 -21.93 -13.73
C LYS A 463 -10.95 -22.33 -13.14
N ASN A 464 -10.88 -23.48 -12.50
CA ASN A 464 -9.67 -23.94 -11.81
C ASN A 464 -9.28 -25.34 -12.28
N LYS A 465 -8.00 -25.58 -12.53
CA LYS A 465 -7.53 -26.89 -12.99
C LYS A 465 -6.85 -27.70 -11.90
N LYS A 466 -6.24 -27.04 -10.90
CA LYS A 466 -5.41 -27.74 -9.91
C LYS A 466 -5.99 -27.71 -8.50
N THR A 467 -6.83 -26.74 -8.13
CA THR A 467 -7.50 -26.73 -6.82
C THR A 467 -8.91 -26.13 -6.83
N ALA A 468 -9.45 -25.98 -5.62
CA ALA A 468 -10.74 -25.41 -5.33
C ALA A 468 -10.89 -23.92 -5.67
N ALA A 469 -12.11 -23.49 -5.97
CA ALA A 469 -12.49 -22.09 -6.12
C ALA A 469 -12.31 -21.32 -4.81
N VAL A 470 -12.76 -21.93 -3.71
CA VAL A 470 -12.44 -21.51 -2.34
C VAL A 470 -11.59 -22.60 -1.71
N ASN A 471 -10.36 -22.26 -1.34
CA ASN A 471 -9.41 -23.20 -0.76
C ASN A 471 -8.99 -22.74 0.64
N ILE A 472 -9.52 -23.40 1.66
CA ILE A 472 -9.18 -23.15 3.06
C ILE A 472 -8.35 -24.34 3.55
N LYS A 473 -7.14 -24.08 4.01
CA LYS A 473 -6.20 -25.13 4.40
C LYS A 473 -5.63 -24.88 5.79
N HIS A 474 -5.75 -25.87 6.66
CA HIS A 474 -5.19 -25.84 8.00
C HIS A 474 -4.07 -26.87 8.11
N SER A 475 -2.87 -26.39 8.45
CA SER A 475 -1.64 -27.19 8.50
C SER A 475 -0.97 -27.05 9.87
N PRO A 476 -1.45 -27.76 10.91
CA PRO A 476 -0.86 -27.69 12.24
C PRO A 476 0.65 -27.93 12.22
N THR A 477 1.39 -27.07 12.94
CA THR A 477 2.85 -27.21 13.09
C THR A 477 3.26 -27.56 14.52
N THR A 478 2.34 -27.52 15.48
CA THR A 478 2.61 -27.80 16.89
C THR A 478 1.47 -28.60 17.48
N ASN A 479 1.74 -29.35 18.55
CA ASN A 479 0.72 -30.08 19.32
C ASN A 479 -0.12 -29.15 20.22
N ARG A 480 0.00 -27.82 20.06
CA ARG A 480 -0.74 -26.83 20.86
C ARG A 480 -2.16 -26.71 20.29
N GLY A 481 -3.01 -27.65 20.66
CA GLY A 481 -4.46 -27.74 20.36
C GLY A 481 -5.00 -26.69 19.39
N SER A 482 -4.82 -26.94 18.10
CA SER A 482 -5.24 -26.02 17.03
C SER A 482 -6.76 -26.00 16.86
N VAL A 483 -7.30 -24.89 16.35
CA VAL A 483 -8.75 -24.67 16.21
C VAL A 483 -9.10 -24.24 14.80
N VAL A 484 -10.12 -24.90 14.23
CA VAL A 484 -10.66 -24.59 12.91
C VAL A 484 -12.16 -24.35 13.03
N LYS A 485 -12.64 -23.19 12.59
CA LYS A 485 -14.06 -22.85 12.49
C LYS A 485 -14.33 -22.22 11.14
N VAL A 486 -15.21 -22.83 10.37
CA VAL A 486 -15.64 -22.31 9.07
C VAL A 486 -17.15 -22.25 9.02
N GLN A 487 -17.70 -21.06 8.73
CA GLN A 487 -19.12 -20.82 8.57
C GLN A 487 -19.39 -20.23 7.19
N ILE A 488 -20.32 -20.84 6.45
CA ILE A 488 -20.78 -20.38 5.13
C ILE A 488 -22.29 -20.27 5.19
N LEU A 489 -22.82 -19.07 4.93
CA LEU A 489 -24.25 -18.77 5.05
C LEU A 489 -24.72 -18.02 3.80
N ARG A 490 -25.88 -18.38 3.25
CA ARG A 490 -26.53 -17.62 2.16
C ARG A 490 -25.58 -17.34 0.99
N THR A 491 -24.74 -18.32 0.65
CA THR A 491 -23.68 -18.15 -0.36
C THR A 491 -23.99 -18.97 -1.61
N ILE A 492 -23.72 -18.40 -2.78
CA ILE A 492 -24.01 -19.02 -4.08
C ILE A 492 -22.72 -19.35 -4.81
N PHE A 493 -22.60 -20.61 -5.23
CA PHE A 493 -21.55 -21.09 -6.13
C PHE A 493 -22.18 -21.50 -7.45
N TYR A 494 -21.99 -20.67 -8.48
CA TYR A 494 -22.66 -20.84 -9.76
C TYR A 494 -21.69 -20.97 -10.93
N GLN A 495 -21.86 -22.02 -11.74
CA GLN A 495 -21.07 -22.27 -12.96
C GLN A 495 -19.55 -22.27 -12.75
N ASN A 496 -19.06 -22.66 -11.56
CA ASN A 496 -17.63 -22.85 -11.37
C ASN A 496 -17.21 -24.16 -12.04
N ALA A 497 -16.05 -24.15 -12.68
CA ALA A 497 -15.53 -25.31 -13.38
C ALA A 497 -14.19 -25.72 -12.78
N CYS A 498 -14.18 -26.87 -12.14
CA CYS A 498 -12.97 -27.52 -11.68
C CYS A 498 -12.64 -28.73 -12.57
N ASP A 499 -11.39 -29.18 -12.56
CA ASP A 499 -11.07 -30.53 -13.03
C ASP A 499 -11.85 -31.56 -12.19
N THR A 500 -12.15 -32.74 -12.74
CA THR A 500 -13.07 -33.71 -12.12
C THR A 500 -12.67 -34.10 -10.70
N THR A 501 -11.37 -34.04 -10.39
CA THR A 501 -10.79 -34.41 -9.09
C THR A 501 -10.68 -33.26 -8.08
N LYS A 502 -11.09 -32.03 -8.43
CA LYS A 502 -10.92 -30.84 -7.58
C LYS A 502 -12.27 -30.23 -7.20
N PRO A 503 -12.47 -29.86 -5.92
CA PRO A 503 -13.75 -29.36 -5.47
C PRO A 503 -14.00 -27.92 -5.93
N THR A 504 -15.22 -27.40 -5.86
CA THR A 504 -15.49 -25.95 -5.94
C THR A 504 -15.16 -25.28 -4.61
N LEU A 505 -15.59 -25.86 -3.50
CA LEU A 505 -15.29 -25.49 -2.13
C LEU A 505 -14.44 -26.60 -1.48
N GLY A 506 -13.18 -26.30 -1.19
CA GLY A 506 -12.23 -27.22 -0.55
C GLY A 506 -11.80 -26.73 0.82
N ILE A 507 -12.00 -27.53 1.85
CA ILE A 507 -11.64 -27.22 3.23
C ILE A 507 -10.85 -28.39 3.82
N PHE A 508 -9.57 -28.19 4.10
CA PHE A 508 -8.65 -29.30 4.36
C PHE A 508 -7.87 -29.14 5.66
N ILE A 509 -7.91 -30.16 6.52
CA ILE A 509 -7.03 -30.29 7.70
C ILE A 509 -5.97 -31.36 7.41
N GLU A 510 -4.69 -30.97 7.34
CA GLU A 510 -3.62 -31.90 6.97
C GLU A 510 -3.16 -32.84 8.09
N LYS A 511 -3.29 -32.41 9.35
CA LYS A 511 -2.85 -33.17 10.54
C LYS A 511 -3.93 -33.14 11.62
N PRO A 512 -5.02 -33.92 11.46
CA PRO A 512 -6.16 -33.89 12.38
C PRO A 512 -5.82 -34.21 13.83
N THR A 513 -4.82 -35.05 14.09
CA THR A 513 -4.38 -35.41 15.45
C THR A 513 -3.86 -34.23 16.27
N GLN A 514 -3.54 -33.10 15.62
CA GLN A 514 -3.07 -31.88 16.28
C GLN A 514 -4.18 -30.81 16.40
N VAL A 515 -5.40 -31.14 15.98
CA VAL A 515 -6.57 -30.26 16.03
C VAL A 515 -7.41 -30.63 17.23
N ARG A 516 -7.59 -29.67 18.15
CA ARG A 516 -8.43 -29.86 19.33
C ARG A 516 -9.92 -29.77 18.95
N ARG A 517 -10.25 -28.83 18.09
CA ARG A 517 -11.63 -28.56 17.66
C ARG A 517 -11.68 -28.13 16.20
N SER A 518 -12.53 -28.78 15.41
CA SER A 518 -12.81 -28.41 14.02
C SER A 518 -14.31 -28.42 13.75
N GLN A 519 -14.85 -27.28 13.33
CA GLN A 519 -16.26 -27.09 13.02
C GLN A 519 -16.44 -26.51 11.63
N LEU A 520 -17.29 -27.15 10.83
CA LEU A 520 -17.79 -26.65 9.56
C LEU A 520 -19.31 -26.50 9.65
N THR A 521 -19.82 -25.34 9.27
CA THR A 521 -21.26 -25.08 9.17
C THR A 521 -21.58 -24.41 7.84
N ILE A 522 -22.39 -25.06 7.00
CA ILE A 522 -22.90 -24.50 5.76
C ILE A 522 -24.42 -24.43 5.87
N LEU A 523 -24.99 -23.24 5.65
CA LEU A 523 -26.41 -22.95 5.83
C LEU A 523 -26.97 -22.18 4.63
N HIS A 524 -28.17 -22.53 4.19
CA HIS A 524 -28.94 -21.75 3.19
C HIS A 524 -28.13 -21.41 1.92
N SER A 525 -27.29 -22.33 1.45
CA SER A 525 -26.34 -22.07 0.37
C SER A 525 -26.68 -22.89 -0.87
N ALA A 526 -26.27 -22.41 -2.04
CA ALA A 526 -26.63 -23.02 -3.32
C ALA A 526 -25.39 -23.30 -4.17
N PHE A 527 -25.32 -24.50 -4.74
CA PHE A 527 -24.28 -24.97 -5.62
C PHE A 527 -24.90 -25.44 -6.93
N VAL A 528 -24.87 -24.57 -7.94
CA VAL A 528 -25.67 -24.77 -9.16
C VAL A 528 -24.77 -24.79 -10.39
N ARG A 529 -24.93 -25.82 -11.23
CA ARG A 529 -24.20 -25.98 -12.50
C ARG A 529 -22.67 -25.98 -12.37
N ASN A 530 -22.13 -26.48 -11.26
CA ASN A 530 -20.69 -26.60 -11.09
C ASN A 530 -20.15 -27.85 -11.81
N ARG A 531 -18.86 -27.88 -12.16
CA ARG A 531 -18.18 -29.07 -12.74
C ARG A 531 -17.10 -29.58 -11.80
N GLY A 532 -16.96 -30.91 -11.72
CA GLY A 532 -16.10 -31.59 -10.77
C GLY A 532 -16.75 -31.74 -9.41
N THR A 533 -15.98 -32.13 -8.39
CA THR A 533 -16.47 -32.16 -7.01
C THR A 533 -16.95 -30.75 -6.62
N VAL A 534 -18.05 -30.63 -5.89
CA VAL A 534 -18.60 -29.34 -5.49
C VAL A 534 -18.07 -28.96 -4.11
N ILE A 535 -18.28 -29.80 -3.11
CA ILE A 535 -17.74 -29.62 -1.75
C ILE A 535 -16.80 -30.78 -1.45
N SER A 536 -15.59 -30.48 -0.97
CA SER A 536 -14.67 -31.48 -0.41
C SER A 536 -14.12 -31.01 0.92
N VAL A 537 -14.20 -31.88 1.93
CA VAL A 537 -13.80 -31.60 3.30
C VAL A 537 -12.95 -32.75 3.82
N ASP A 538 -11.75 -32.44 4.33
CA ASP A 538 -10.83 -33.43 4.89
C ASP A 538 -10.66 -33.21 6.40
N ASN A 539 -10.91 -34.29 7.16
CA ASN A 539 -10.61 -34.49 8.57
C ASN A 539 -11.21 -33.48 9.57
N PHE A 540 -12.51 -33.21 9.46
CA PHE A 540 -13.27 -32.38 10.41
C PHE A 540 -13.98 -33.23 11.48
N GLN A 541 -14.10 -32.68 12.69
CA GLN A 541 -14.84 -33.28 13.81
C GLN A 541 -16.32 -32.96 13.71
N ASP A 542 -16.73 -31.70 13.55
CA ASP A 542 -18.15 -31.33 13.52
C ASP A 542 -18.54 -30.73 12.17
N ILE A 543 -19.43 -31.40 11.43
CA ILE A 543 -19.91 -30.93 10.12
C ILE A 543 -21.43 -30.78 10.17
N LYS A 544 -21.92 -29.56 9.89
CA LYS A 544 -23.35 -29.23 9.82
C LYS A 544 -23.72 -28.64 8.47
N LEU A 545 -24.64 -29.27 7.76
CA LEU A 545 -25.18 -28.83 6.47
C LEU A 545 -26.69 -28.67 6.59
N ILE A 546 -27.22 -27.44 6.46
CA ILE A 546 -28.67 -27.22 6.55
C ILE A 546 -29.15 -26.38 5.39
N ASN A 547 -30.25 -26.82 4.76
CA ASN A 547 -30.87 -26.10 3.66
C ASN A 547 -29.87 -25.81 2.54
N ILE A 548 -29.19 -26.84 2.05
CA ILE A 548 -28.27 -26.73 0.94
C ILE A 548 -28.92 -27.23 -0.34
N THR A 549 -28.76 -26.50 -1.43
CA THR A 549 -29.15 -26.96 -2.76
C THR A 549 -27.91 -27.30 -3.56
N CYS A 550 -27.80 -28.52 -4.07
CA CYS A 550 -26.82 -28.88 -5.10
C CYS A 550 -27.56 -29.38 -6.34
N SER A 551 -27.45 -28.65 -7.45
CA SER A 551 -28.19 -29.01 -8.66
C SER A 551 -27.43 -28.81 -9.96
N TYR A 552 -27.74 -29.66 -10.94
CA TYR A 552 -27.18 -29.62 -12.30
C TYR A 552 -25.64 -29.70 -12.32
N SER A 553 -25.03 -30.29 -11.30
CA SER A 553 -23.58 -30.33 -11.18
C SER A 553 -23.01 -31.55 -11.90
N LYS A 554 -22.05 -31.31 -12.80
CA LYS A 554 -21.35 -32.35 -13.58
C LYS A 554 -20.18 -32.91 -12.78
N GLY A 555 -20.49 -33.54 -11.65
CA GLY A 555 -19.55 -34.15 -10.73
C GLY A 555 -20.21 -34.52 -9.40
N LEU A 556 -19.39 -34.76 -8.37
CA LEU A 556 -19.83 -35.15 -7.04
C LEU A 556 -20.25 -33.91 -6.21
N CYS A 557 -21.46 -33.87 -5.66
CA CYS A 557 -21.85 -32.74 -4.82
C CYS A 557 -21.04 -32.66 -3.51
N TYR A 558 -20.89 -33.78 -2.80
CA TYR A 558 -20.16 -33.80 -1.53
C TYR A 558 -19.18 -34.94 -1.43
N GLU A 559 -17.97 -34.61 -1.00
CA GLU A 559 -16.91 -35.56 -0.70
C GLU A 559 -16.32 -35.30 0.68
N PHE A 560 -16.43 -36.28 1.58
CA PHE A 560 -15.87 -36.20 2.92
C PHE A 560 -14.78 -37.24 3.10
N TYR A 561 -13.62 -36.81 3.57
CA TYR A 561 -12.51 -37.70 3.91
C TYR A 561 -12.23 -37.67 5.41
N ILE A 562 -12.19 -38.86 6.02
CA ILE A 562 -11.76 -39.06 7.40
C ILE A 562 -10.50 -39.92 7.35
N GLY A 563 -9.46 -39.54 8.10
CA GLY A 563 -8.19 -40.29 8.20
C GLY A 563 -7.20 -40.03 7.07
N LYS A 564 -7.49 -39.12 6.14
CA LYS A 564 -6.61 -38.80 5.01
C LYS A 564 -5.40 -37.99 5.49
N CYS A 565 -4.38 -38.72 5.91
CA CYS A 565 -3.10 -38.19 6.40
C CYS A 565 -1.99 -38.52 5.41
N LYS A 566 -1.37 -37.50 4.80
CA LYS A 566 -0.18 -37.71 3.95
C LYS A 566 1.09 -38.08 4.74
N ALA A 567 1.06 -37.99 6.07
CA ALA A 567 2.26 -37.89 6.90
C ALA A 567 2.42 -38.97 7.97
N LEU A 568 1.49 -39.94 8.07
CA LEU A 568 1.57 -40.98 9.10
C LEU A 568 1.61 -42.36 8.46
N LYS A 569 2.73 -43.07 8.65
CA LYS A 569 2.90 -44.51 8.39
C LYS A 569 2.25 -45.39 9.48
N HIS A 570 1.63 -44.78 10.48
CA HIS A 570 0.98 -45.45 11.60
C HIS A 570 -0.50 -45.09 11.64
N THR A 571 -1.31 -46.06 12.07
CA THR A 571 -2.76 -45.98 12.18
C THR A 571 -3.15 -44.65 12.86
N PRO A 572 -3.89 -43.74 12.19
CA PRO A 572 -4.32 -42.52 12.82
C PRO A 572 -5.23 -42.89 14.00
N PRO A 573 -5.06 -42.27 15.19
CA PRO A 573 -6.04 -42.40 16.25
C PRO A 573 -7.41 -41.98 15.71
N GLY A 574 -8.47 -42.67 16.15
CA GLY A 574 -9.84 -42.42 15.72
C GLY A 574 -10.17 -40.92 15.81
N LEU A 575 -10.67 -40.36 14.70
CA LEU A 575 -11.22 -39.01 14.70
C LEU A 575 -12.71 -39.13 14.99
N ASP A 576 -13.13 -38.74 16.19
CA ASP A 576 -14.56 -38.61 16.51
C ASP A 576 -15.15 -37.51 15.63
N ALA A 577 -15.96 -37.93 14.65
CA ALA A 577 -16.56 -37.05 13.66
C ALA A 577 -18.09 -37.15 13.73
N SER A 578 -18.74 -36.01 13.91
CA SER A 578 -20.18 -35.80 13.80
C SER A 578 -20.54 -35.19 12.44
N PHE A 579 -21.55 -35.75 11.78
CA PHE A 579 -22.06 -35.26 10.52
C PHE A 579 -23.57 -35.10 10.59
N GLN A 580 -24.06 -33.88 10.35
CA GLN A 580 -25.48 -33.55 10.33
C GLN A 580 -25.86 -32.89 9.01
N MET A 581 -26.88 -33.44 8.34
CA MET A 581 -27.45 -32.87 7.13
C MET A 581 -28.98 -32.77 7.25
N GLN A 582 -29.55 -31.59 7.00
CA GLN A 582 -30.99 -31.33 7.13
C GLN A 582 -31.52 -30.48 5.97
N ASN A 583 -32.76 -30.74 5.55
CA ASN A 583 -33.50 -29.95 4.56
C ASN A 583 -32.73 -29.64 3.27
N SER A 584 -31.84 -30.54 2.83
CA SER A 584 -30.97 -30.31 1.66
C SER A 584 -31.52 -31.00 0.41
N THR A 585 -31.41 -30.33 -0.74
CA THR A 585 -31.95 -30.80 -2.02
C THR A 585 -30.83 -31.12 -3.00
N PHE A 586 -30.94 -32.29 -3.65
CA PHE A 586 -29.98 -32.79 -4.62
C PHE A 586 -30.72 -33.19 -5.90
N SER A 587 -30.48 -32.49 -7.01
CA SER A 587 -31.20 -32.78 -8.25
C SER A 587 -30.31 -32.66 -9.48
N ASN A 588 -30.45 -33.60 -10.42
CA ASN A 588 -29.76 -33.57 -11.71
C ASN A 588 -28.22 -33.50 -11.59
N ASN A 589 -27.66 -34.22 -10.61
CA ASN A 589 -26.21 -34.31 -10.39
C ASN A 589 -25.67 -35.65 -10.88
N TYR A 590 -24.39 -35.71 -11.26
CA TYR A 590 -23.75 -36.98 -11.61
C TYR A 590 -23.68 -37.93 -10.40
N GLN A 591 -23.26 -37.39 -9.24
CA GLN A 591 -23.29 -38.10 -7.97
C GLN A 591 -23.59 -37.11 -6.84
N SER A 592 -24.44 -37.48 -5.88
CA SER A 592 -24.82 -36.58 -4.79
C SER A 592 -23.84 -36.63 -3.62
N PHE A 593 -23.38 -37.82 -3.22
CA PHE A 593 -22.68 -37.98 -1.95
C PHE A 593 -21.63 -39.09 -1.97
N ASN A 594 -20.52 -38.87 -1.26
CA ASN A 594 -19.45 -39.83 -1.05
C ASN A 594 -18.73 -39.54 0.28
N ILE A 595 -18.78 -40.46 1.24
CA ILE A 595 -17.96 -40.43 2.45
C ILE A 595 -16.92 -41.53 2.32
N LYS A 596 -15.65 -41.16 2.48
CA LYS A 596 -14.52 -42.07 2.46
C LYS A 596 -13.82 -42.05 3.80
N TYR A 597 -13.85 -43.19 4.47
CA TYR A 597 -12.96 -43.48 5.57
C TYR A 597 -11.68 -44.06 4.98
N VAL A 598 -10.57 -43.33 5.10
CA VAL A 598 -9.26 -43.75 4.59
C VAL A 598 -8.51 -44.38 5.76
N GLN A 599 -8.59 -45.71 5.87
CA GLN A 599 -7.59 -46.45 6.64
C GLN A 599 -6.26 -46.41 5.87
N PRO A 600 -5.12 -46.16 6.54
CA PRO A 600 -3.81 -46.11 5.88
C PRO A 600 -3.45 -47.37 5.10
#